data_AF-A0A1H9D1B0-F1
#
_entry.id   AF-A0A1H9D1B0-F1
#
_cell.length_a   1.000
_cell.length_b   1.000
_cell.length_c   1.000
_cell.angle_alpha   90.00
_cell.angle_beta   90.00
_cell.angle_gamma   90.00
#
_symmetry.space_group_name_H-M   'P 1'
#
loop_
_entity.id
_entity.type
_entity.pdbx_description
1 polymer ?
#
loop_
_entity_poly.entity_id
_entity_poly.type
_entity_poly.pdbx_seq_one_letter_code
_entity_poly.pdbx_strand_id
1 'polypeptide(L)'
;MSKKKTIVVGSGNTTLCLGIAALEQGADVLMLEKADEALAGGNTEYTAGAMRFPYDGGDDLIPLLRNAVAPRLPNTDFGSYTQTKMTEDPLGISEGRPLSPEQTILVTKGLETMQWLSGHHVT
;
A
#
# COMPACT_ATOMS: atom_id res chain seq x y z
N MET A 1 14.56 -26.95 9.96
CA MET A 1 13.41 -27.08 9.04
C MET A 1 13.83 -26.53 7.68
N SER A 2 13.44 -27.17 6.57
CA SER A 2 13.72 -26.63 5.23
C SER A 2 12.95 -25.33 5.02
N LYS A 3 13.62 -24.32 4.46
CA LYS A 3 13.00 -23.04 4.12
C LYS A 3 11.98 -23.25 2.99
N LYS A 4 10.82 -22.58 3.07
CA LYS A 4 9.81 -22.62 1.99
C LYS A 4 10.36 -21.83 0.80
N LYS A 5 10.24 -22.37 -0.42
CA LYS A 5 10.62 -21.67 -1.65
C LYS A 5 9.37 -21.08 -2.30
N THR A 6 9.38 -19.79 -2.59
CA THR A 6 8.27 -19.05 -3.18
C THR A 6 8.74 -18.42 -4.48
N ILE A 7 8.01 -18.66 -5.57
CA ILE A 7 8.22 -17.99 -6.85
C ILE A 7 7.11 -16.94 -7.00
N VAL A 8 7.51 -15.70 -7.31
CA VAL A 8 6.62 -14.58 -7.55
C VAL A 8 6.79 -14.11 -8.98
N VAL A 9 5.70 -13.99 -9.72
CA VAL A 9 5.73 -13.66 -11.15
C VAL A 9 5.13 -12.26 -11.35
N GLY A 10 5.94 -11.37 -11.91
CA GLY A 10 5.69 -9.94 -12.11
C GLY A 10 6.53 -9.07 -11.18
N SER A 11 6.73 -7.81 -11.57
CA SER A 11 7.48 -6.79 -10.83
C SER A 11 6.64 -5.59 -10.37
N GLY A 12 5.30 -5.67 -10.44
CA GLY A 12 4.42 -4.61 -9.96
C GLY A 12 4.34 -4.52 -8.43
N ASN A 13 3.68 -3.49 -7.91
CA ASN A 13 3.61 -3.26 -6.47
C ASN A 13 3.05 -4.47 -5.70
N THR A 14 1.99 -5.12 -6.21
CA THR A 14 1.43 -6.33 -5.60
C THR A 14 2.46 -7.44 -5.41
N THR A 15 3.30 -7.69 -6.42
CA THR A 15 4.28 -8.79 -6.37
C THR A 15 5.48 -8.42 -5.52
N LEU A 16 5.90 -7.15 -5.53
CA LEU A 16 6.92 -6.64 -4.63
C LEU A 16 6.48 -6.73 -3.16
N CYS A 17 5.25 -6.30 -2.84
CA CYS A 17 4.66 -6.48 -1.50
C CYS A 17 4.63 -7.95 -1.08
N LEU A 18 4.22 -8.85 -1.97
CA LEU A 18 4.21 -10.29 -1.69
C LEU A 18 5.62 -10.82 -1.43
N GLY A 19 6.62 -10.37 -2.20
CA GLY A 19 8.02 -10.72 -1.99
C GLY A 19 8.51 -10.33 -0.60
N ILE A 20 8.27 -9.09 -0.17
CA ILE A 20 8.61 -8.62 1.18
C ILE A 20 7.91 -9.47 2.25
N ALA A 21 6.59 -9.64 2.15
CA ALA A 21 5.81 -10.42 3.12
C ALA A 21 6.26 -11.90 3.21
N ALA A 22 6.64 -12.50 2.08
CA ALA A 22 7.16 -13.87 2.05
C ALA A 22 8.55 -13.96 2.70
N LEU A 23 9.42 -12.97 2.48
CA LEU A 23 10.73 -12.89 3.15
C LEU A 23 10.57 -12.76 4.67
N GLU A 24 9.63 -11.94 5.15
CA GLU A 24 9.32 -11.80 6.59
C GLU A 24 8.85 -13.11 7.23
N GLN A 25 8.13 -13.94 6.47
CA GLN A 25 7.74 -15.29 6.91
C GLN A 25 8.85 -16.33 6.80
N GLY A 26 10.08 -15.89 6.47
CA GLY A 26 11.24 -16.75 6.36
C GLY A 26 11.22 -17.64 5.12
N ALA A 27 10.59 -17.22 4.01
CA ALA A 27 10.69 -17.91 2.73
C ALA A 27 11.97 -17.53 1.95
N ASP A 28 12.40 -18.41 1.05
CA ASP A 28 13.33 -18.06 -0.04
C ASP A 28 12.50 -17.64 -1.24
N VAL A 29 12.68 -16.40 -1.68
CA VAL A 29 11.85 -15.78 -2.72
C VAL A 29 12.65 -15.66 -4.01
N LEU A 30 12.07 -16.14 -5.12
CA LEU A 30 12.52 -15.85 -6.48
C LEU A 30 11.47 -14.98 -7.18
N MET A 31 11.87 -13.78 -7.59
CA MET A 31 11.02 -12.90 -8.40
C MET A 31 11.38 -13.03 -9.88
N LEU A 32 10.36 -13.07 -10.74
CA LEU A 32 10.51 -13.18 -12.19
C LEU A 32 9.70 -12.07 -12.87
N GLU A 33 10.32 -11.31 -13.76
CA GLU A 33 9.66 -10.35 -14.64
C GLU A 33 9.96 -10.73 -16.09
N LYS A 34 8.95 -10.62 -16.95
CA LYS A 34 9.09 -10.89 -18.38
C LYS A 34 9.71 -9.69 -19.10
N ALA A 35 9.37 -8.47 -18.68
CA ALA A 35 9.90 -7.24 -19.23
C ALA A 35 11.40 -7.08 -18.90
N ASP A 36 12.09 -6.27 -19.70
CA ASP A 36 13.45 -5.86 -19.41
C ASP A 36 13.47 -4.99 -18.14
N GLU A 37 14.64 -4.88 -17.50
CA GLU A 37 14.82 -4.13 -16.25
C GLU A 37 14.33 -2.69 -16.33
N ALA A 38 14.53 -2.03 -17.48
CA ALA A 38 14.06 -0.66 -17.72
C ALA A 38 12.52 -0.50 -17.74
N LEU A 39 11.77 -1.61 -17.81
CA LEU A 39 10.31 -1.66 -17.85
C LEU A 39 9.73 -2.44 -16.66
N ALA A 40 10.54 -2.73 -15.64
CA ALA A 40 10.07 -3.30 -14.39
C ALA A 40 9.08 -2.35 -13.68
N GLY A 41 8.23 -2.89 -12.80
CA GLY A 41 7.19 -2.13 -12.08
C GLY A 41 5.80 -2.24 -12.70
N GLY A 42 5.71 -2.69 -13.95
CA GLY A 42 4.45 -2.83 -14.69
C GLY A 42 3.64 -1.53 -14.70
N ASN A 43 2.31 -1.61 -14.63
CA ASN A 43 1.48 -0.40 -14.60
C ASN A 43 1.69 0.45 -13.34
N THR A 44 2.24 -0.11 -12.25
CA THR A 44 2.39 0.65 -11.00
C THR A 44 3.51 1.69 -11.09
N GLU A 45 4.53 1.45 -11.92
CA GLU A 45 5.59 2.43 -12.18
C GLU A 45 5.01 3.77 -12.68
N TYR A 46 3.89 3.72 -13.40
CA TYR A 46 3.28 4.88 -14.04
C TYR A 46 2.18 5.55 -13.20
N THR A 47 1.90 5.09 -11.97
CA THR A 47 0.83 5.67 -11.13
C THR A 47 1.29 6.86 -10.27
N ALA A 48 2.55 7.29 -10.42
CA ALA A 48 3.16 8.37 -9.64
C ALA A 48 3.03 8.18 -8.12
N GLY A 49 2.92 6.94 -7.65
CA GLY A 49 2.78 6.61 -6.22
C GLY A 49 1.45 7.04 -5.60
N ALA A 50 0.45 7.45 -6.40
CA ALA A 50 -0.83 7.87 -5.88
C ALA A 50 -1.65 6.67 -5.37
N MET A 51 -1.72 6.50 -4.06
CA MET A 51 -2.52 5.46 -3.39
C MET A 51 -3.53 6.10 -2.44
N ARG A 52 -4.78 5.61 -2.49
CA ARG A 52 -5.83 6.00 -1.55
C ARG A 52 -5.90 5.00 -0.42
N PHE A 53 -5.87 5.49 0.81
CA PHE A 53 -6.02 4.71 2.03
C PHE A 53 -6.64 5.61 3.10
N PRO A 54 -7.38 5.04 4.06
CA PRO A 54 -8.04 5.86 5.07
C PRO A 54 -7.07 6.31 6.17
N TYR A 55 -7.35 7.45 6.78
CA TYR A 55 -6.66 8.01 7.94
C TYR A 55 -7.59 8.98 8.67
N ASP A 56 -7.45 9.06 9.99
CA ASP A 56 -8.33 9.88 10.83
C ASP A 56 -7.79 11.30 11.02
N GLY A 57 -6.48 11.49 10.88
CA GLY A 57 -5.85 12.82 10.91
C GLY A 57 -4.37 12.83 10.52
N GLY A 58 -3.74 13.99 10.62
CA GLY A 58 -2.34 14.18 10.26
C GLY A 58 -1.35 13.29 11.02
N ASP A 59 -1.64 12.96 12.28
CA ASP A 59 -0.78 12.13 13.13
C ASP A 59 -0.57 10.72 12.52
N ASP A 60 -1.58 10.16 11.86
CA ASP A 60 -1.49 8.86 11.18
C ASP A 60 -0.54 8.89 9.98
N LEU A 61 -0.32 10.07 9.41
CA LEU A 61 0.50 10.30 8.22
C LEU A 61 1.95 10.64 8.56
N ILE A 62 2.23 11.14 9.77
CA ILE A 62 3.60 11.50 10.20
C ILE A 62 4.59 10.35 9.97
N PRO A 63 4.29 9.08 10.33
CA PRO A 63 5.19 7.96 10.08
C PRO A 63 5.54 7.73 8.61
N LEU A 64 4.69 8.18 7.68
CA LEU A 64 4.88 8.01 6.24
C LEU A 64 5.80 9.09 5.63
N LEU A 65 6.08 10.17 6.38
CA LEU A 65 6.85 11.29 5.88
C LEU A 65 8.35 11.01 5.92
N ARG A 66 9.04 11.20 4.78
CA ARG A 66 10.51 11.17 4.71
C ARG A 66 11.18 12.17 5.66
N ASN A 67 10.52 13.27 5.99
CA ASN A 67 11.00 14.28 6.94
C ASN A 67 9.89 14.67 7.93
N ALA A 68 9.83 13.93 9.03
CA ALA A 68 8.85 14.14 10.10
C ALA A 68 9.09 15.41 10.95
N VAL A 69 10.20 16.13 10.76
CA VAL A 69 10.52 17.38 11.48
C VAL A 69 10.44 18.62 10.60
N ALA A 70 9.73 18.52 9.47
CA ALA A 70 9.61 19.64 8.55
C ALA A 70 8.94 20.85 9.24
N PRO A 71 9.50 22.08 9.15
CA PRO A 71 8.95 23.27 9.81
C PRO A 71 7.51 23.61 9.44
N ARG A 72 7.02 23.09 8.31
CA ARG A 72 5.64 23.26 7.85
C ARG A 72 4.63 22.34 8.54
N LEU A 73 5.06 21.24 9.16
CA LEU A 73 4.15 20.24 9.75
C LEU A 73 3.14 20.85 10.72
N PRO A 74 3.56 21.70 11.69
CA PRO A 74 2.63 22.31 12.65
C PRO A 74 1.55 23.19 12.00
N ASN A 75 1.79 23.66 10.78
CA ASN A 75 0.89 24.55 10.04
C ASN A 75 0.21 23.83 8.85
N THR A 76 0.32 22.50 8.76
CA THR A 76 -0.27 21.72 7.66
C THR A 76 -1.55 21.05 8.15
N ASP A 77 -2.67 21.37 7.51
CA ASP A 77 -3.93 20.63 7.68
C ASP A 77 -4.01 19.54 6.60
N PHE A 78 -3.89 18.29 7.03
CA PHE A 78 -4.06 17.12 6.15
C PHE A 78 -5.53 16.72 5.99
N GLY A 79 -6.43 17.27 6.81
CA GLY A 79 -7.81 16.84 6.90
C GLY A 79 -7.92 15.39 7.39
N SER A 80 -8.97 14.71 6.91
CA SER A 80 -9.20 13.30 7.19
C SER A 80 -9.88 12.61 6.02
N TYR A 81 -9.52 11.36 5.78
CA TYR A 81 -10.20 10.45 4.88
C TYR A 81 -10.51 9.17 5.63
N THR A 82 -11.54 9.20 6.48
CA THR A 82 -11.82 8.10 7.40
C THR A 82 -12.28 6.83 6.67
N GLN A 83 -12.25 5.69 7.36
CA GLN A 83 -12.79 4.43 6.83
C GLN A 83 -14.26 4.56 6.41
N THR A 84 -15.05 5.35 7.15
CA THR A 84 -16.44 5.67 6.80
C THR A 84 -16.52 6.37 5.45
N LYS A 85 -15.73 7.44 5.25
CA LYS A 85 -15.70 8.17 3.96
C LYS A 85 -15.30 7.25 2.81
N MET A 86 -14.25 6.45 3.00
CA MET A 86 -13.79 5.49 1.98
C MET A 86 -14.79 4.36 1.72
N THR A 87 -15.64 4.01 2.69
CA THR A 87 -16.74 3.04 2.53
C THR A 87 -17.92 3.63 1.77
N GLU A 88 -18.19 4.92 1.94
CA GLU A 88 -19.29 5.62 1.29
C GLU A 88 -19.00 5.95 -0.18
N ASP A 89 -17.75 6.27 -0.53
CA ASP A 89 -17.36 6.63 -1.90
C ASP A 89 -17.76 5.58 -2.97
N PRO A 90 -17.52 4.27 -2.77
CA PRO A 90 -17.92 3.25 -3.73
C PRO A 90 -19.43 3.06 -3.83
N LEU A 91 -20.22 3.40 -2.80
CA LEU A 91 -21.67 3.15 -2.80
C LEU A 91 -22.38 3.92 -3.91
N GLY A 92 -21.90 5.13 -4.23
CA GLY A 92 -22.44 5.93 -5.33
C GLY A 92 -22.18 5.29 -6.70
N ILE A 93 -21.10 4.53 -6.85
CA ILE A 93 -20.69 3.89 -8.10
C ILE A 93 -21.20 2.44 -8.18
N SER A 94 -21.40 1.79 -7.02
CA SER A 94 -21.83 0.40 -6.92
C SER A 94 -23.35 0.24 -6.96
N GLU A 95 -24.10 1.33 -7.17
CA GLU A 95 -25.57 1.38 -7.08
C GLU A 95 -26.10 0.93 -5.71
N GLY A 96 -25.38 1.30 -4.64
CA GLY A 96 -25.72 0.93 -3.26
C GLY A 96 -25.42 -0.53 -2.90
N ARG A 97 -24.72 -1.28 -3.76
CA ARG A 97 -24.27 -2.63 -3.40
C ARG A 97 -23.26 -2.55 -2.25
N PRO A 98 -23.36 -3.47 -1.27
CA PRO A 98 -22.41 -3.52 -0.17
C PRO A 98 -20.99 -3.82 -0.68
N LEU A 99 -20.00 -3.43 0.11
CA LEU A 99 -18.60 -3.74 -0.18
C LEU A 99 -18.38 -5.26 -0.25
N SER A 100 -17.53 -5.68 -1.17
CA SER A 100 -17.00 -7.04 -1.16
C SER A 100 -16.07 -7.26 0.04
N PRO A 101 -15.74 -8.51 0.38
CA PRO A 101 -14.73 -8.81 1.40
C PRO A 101 -13.38 -8.13 1.12
N GLU A 102 -12.95 -8.09 -0.15
CA GLU A 102 -11.69 -7.46 -0.57
C GLU A 102 -11.75 -5.94 -0.42
N GLN A 103 -12.87 -5.32 -0.75
CA GLN A 103 -13.07 -3.88 -0.55
C GLN A 103 -13.08 -3.54 0.95
N THR A 104 -13.66 -4.42 1.78
CA THR A 104 -13.63 -4.26 3.23
C THR A 104 -12.20 -4.34 3.77
N ILE A 105 -11.38 -5.28 3.27
CA ILE A 105 -9.95 -5.37 3.62
C ILE A 105 -9.23 -4.09 3.18
N LEU A 106 -9.46 -3.61 1.96
CA LEU A 106 -8.83 -2.37 1.46
C LEU A 106 -9.11 -1.18 2.39
N VAL A 107 -10.35 -1.01 2.82
CA VAL A 107 -10.73 0.07 3.75
C VAL A 107 -10.10 -0.15 5.13
N THR A 108 -10.21 -1.35 5.69
CA THR A 108 -9.81 -1.59 7.09
C THR A 108 -8.30 -1.73 7.29
N LYS A 109 -7.56 -2.10 6.25
CA LYS A 109 -6.11 -2.39 6.29
C LYS A 109 -5.25 -1.40 5.52
N GLY A 110 -5.85 -0.41 4.85
CA GLY A 110 -5.12 0.55 4.02
C GLY A 110 -4.01 1.29 4.78
N LEU A 111 -4.33 1.92 5.91
CA LEU A 111 -3.35 2.66 6.72
C LEU A 111 -2.21 1.76 7.22
N GLU A 112 -2.57 0.61 7.80
CA GLU A 112 -1.62 -0.38 8.32
C GLU A 112 -0.64 -0.83 7.22
N THR A 113 -1.15 -1.07 6.02
CA THR A 113 -0.34 -1.48 4.86
C THR A 113 0.62 -0.38 4.43
N MET A 114 0.17 0.88 4.40
CA MET A 114 1.03 2.02 4.04
C MET A 114 2.14 2.25 5.06
N GLN A 115 1.83 2.12 6.35
CA GLN A 115 2.82 2.23 7.42
C GLN A 115 3.82 1.06 7.40
N TRP A 116 3.36 -0.15 7.10
CA TRP A 116 4.23 -1.32 6.90
C TRP A 116 5.19 -1.09 5.72
N LEU A 117 4.70 -0.65 4.57
CA LEU A 117 5.54 -0.31 3.41
C LEU A 117 6.58 0.78 3.75
N SER A 118 6.17 1.82 4.46
CA SER A 118 7.07 2.87 4.93
C SER A 118 8.17 2.32 5.86
N GLY A 119 7.83 1.37 6.74
CA GLY A 119 8.80 0.64 7.57
C GLY A 119 9.83 -0.18 6.78
N HIS A 120 9.50 -0.56 5.54
CA HIS A 120 10.43 -1.18 4.58
C HIS A 120 11.13 -0.17 3.66
N HIS A 121 11.03 1.13 3.95
CA HIS A 121 11.57 2.22 3.12
C HIS A 121 10.96 2.29 1.72
N VAL A 122 9.73 1.78 1.55
CA VAL A 122 8.93 1.95 0.34
C VAL A 122 8.05 3.18 0.55
N THR A 123 8.43 4.31 -0.06
CA THR A 123 7.81 5.64 0.14
C THR A 123 7.59 6.38 -1.16
#